data_AF-A0A0G1W7S7-F1
#
_entry.id   AF-A0A0G1W7S7-F1
#
_cell.length_a   1.000
_cell.length_b   1.000
_cell.length_c   1.000
_cell.angle_alpha   90.00
_cell.angle_beta   90.00
_cell.angle_gamma   90.00
#
_symmetry.space_group_name_H-M   'P 1'
#
loop_
_entity.id
_entity.type
_entity.pdbx_description
1 polymer ?
#
loop_
_entity_poly.entity_id
_entity_poly.type
_entity_poly.pdbx_seq_one_letter_code
_entity_poly.pdbx_strand_id
1 'polypeptide(L)'
;MDVQIGPSGPYLPQTNPPEAAPKKSRKKFWIVVGAFLAFVLLLFGYIFWQAFDLWLGQRRVERTAEMWRKAEQELHQMQLADTYGGKTPQETLRMYIEAVEKGDYELASKYFVIENQKSELGSFNNSSEADLQKFLEILGRLVLVDKEQRLRESYKISVQQGSIDENYYTEEEYVRDSKNVPGFDKEASMSTKVEGLDFIVNLVLYPSGVWKIEEM
;
A
#
# COMPACT_ATOMS: atom_id res chain seq x y z
N MET A 1 53.52 -54.04 105.04
CA MET A 1 53.20 -55.42 104.65
C MET A 1 51.89 -55.44 103.91
N ASP A 2 51.79 -55.78 102.64
CA ASP A 2 52.62 -55.54 101.46
C ASP A 2 51.74 -55.89 100.26
N VAL A 3 51.66 -54.95 99.33
CA VAL A 3 51.41 -55.04 97.89
C VAL A 3 51.39 -56.46 97.27
N GLN A 4 50.38 -56.75 96.43
CA GLN A 4 50.59 -57.03 94.99
C GLN A 4 49.27 -57.01 94.20
N ILE A 5 49.13 -55.94 93.41
CA ILE A 5 48.12 -55.76 92.36
C ILE A 5 48.85 -56.05 91.03
N GLY A 6 48.28 -56.89 90.19
CA GLY A 6 48.61 -56.98 88.76
C GLY A 6 47.31 -57.15 87.96
N PRO A 7 47.34 -57.31 86.63
CA PRO A 7 48.24 -56.76 85.63
C PRO A 7 47.46 -55.87 84.64
N SER A 8 47.90 -54.64 84.35
CA SER A 8 47.28 -53.81 83.29
C SER A 8 48.00 -54.01 81.96
N GLY A 9 47.54 -55.03 81.24
CA GLY A 9 47.76 -55.19 79.80
C GLY A 9 46.76 -54.38 78.96
N PRO A 10 46.94 -54.35 77.62
CA PRO A 10 46.78 -53.15 76.79
C PRO A 10 45.49 -53.16 75.94
N TYR A 11 45.22 -52.06 75.21
CA TYR A 11 44.87 -51.99 73.78
C TYR A 11 44.20 -50.64 73.51
N LEU A 12 44.94 -49.71 72.89
CA LEU A 12 44.36 -48.50 72.32
C LEU A 12 43.58 -48.86 71.05
N PRO A 13 42.34 -48.39 70.88
CA PRO A 13 41.56 -48.65 69.67
C PRO A 13 42.21 -47.93 68.48
N GLN A 14 42.47 -48.67 67.40
CA GLN A 14 42.91 -48.09 66.13
C GLN A 14 41.80 -47.21 65.57
N THR A 15 42.04 -45.90 65.52
CA THR A 15 41.20 -44.97 64.76
C THR A 15 41.54 -45.12 63.28
N ASN A 16 40.58 -45.57 62.48
CA ASN A 16 40.72 -45.58 61.03
C ASN A 16 41.05 -44.16 60.53
N PRO A 17 42.00 -44.01 59.60
CA PRO A 17 42.37 -42.69 59.07
C PRO A 17 41.17 -42.06 58.35
N PRO A 18 41.04 -40.71 58.38
CA PRO A 18 39.91 -40.02 57.78
C PRO A 18 39.86 -40.32 56.29
N GLU A 19 38.72 -40.84 55.84
CA GLU A 19 38.42 -41.16 54.46
C GLU A 19 38.63 -39.90 53.60
N ALA A 20 39.59 -39.98 52.67
CA ALA A 20 39.98 -38.83 51.86
C ALA A 20 38.80 -38.35 51.01
N ALA A 21 38.33 -37.12 51.28
CA ALA A 21 37.24 -36.50 50.54
C ALA A 21 37.50 -36.57 49.02
N PRO A 22 36.52 -37.01 48.20
CA PRO A 22 36.75 -37.22 46.77
C PRO A 22 37.12 -35.90 46.10
N LYS A 23 38.34 -35.85 45.53
CA LYS A 23 38.88 -34.68 44.82
C LYS A 23 38.09 -34.47 43.52
N LYS A 24 36.99 -33.73 43.61
CA LYS A 24 36.03 -33.46 42.52
C LYS A 24 36.75 -32.85 41.30
N SER A 25 36.64 -33.49 40.14
CA SER A 25 37.47 -33.20 38.96
C SER A 25 37.10 -31.86 38.31
N ARG A 26 37.97 -30.86 38.46
CA ARG A 26 37.83 -29.51 37.88
C ARG A 26 37.62 -29.49 36.36
N LYS A 27 38.01 -30.54 35.63
CA LYS A 27 37.86 -30.64 34.16
C LYS A 27 36.40 -30.66 33.71
N LYS A 28 35.49 -31.31 34.45
CA LYS A 28 34.05 -31.36 34.10
C LYS A 28 33.36 -30.00 34.30
N PHE A 29 33.84 -29.20 35.26
CA PHE A 29 33.34 -27.84 35.50
C PHE A 29 33.65 -26.89 34.33
N TRP A 30 34.87 -26.91 33.80
CA TRP A 30 35.26 -26.07 32.66
C TRP A 30 34.53 -26.40 31.36
N ILE A 31 34.14 -27.67 31.16
CA ILE A 31 33.32 -28.08 30.01
C ILE A 31 31.91 -27.46 30.11
N VAL A 32 31.30 -27.48 31.30
CA VAL A 32 29.96 -26.88 31.52
C VAL A 32 30.01 -25.36 31.38
N VAL A 33 31.05 -24.72 31.92
CA VAL A 33 31.25 -23.26 31.77
C VAL A 33 31.48 -22.89 30.31
N GLY A 34 32.29 -23.65 29.57
CA GLY A 34 32.51 -23.44 28.14
C GLY A 34 31.24 -23.62 27.31
N ALA A 35 30.45 -24.66 27.61
CA ALA A 35 29.17 -24.90 26.94
C ALA A 35 28.15 -23.78 27.22
N PHE A 36 28.08 -23.30 28.45
CA PHE A 36 27.22 -22.18 28.82
C PHE A 36 27.64 -20.88 28.12
N LEU A 37 28.95 -20.59 28.04
CA LEU A 37 29.46 -19.41 27.35
C LEU A 37 29.16 -19.46 25.84
N ALA A 38 29.32 -20.64 25.21
CA ALA A 38 28.96 -20.85 23.82
C ALA A 38 27.46 -20.64 23.57
N PHE A 39 26.61 -21.13 24.48
CA PHE A 39 25.16 -20.94 24.39
C PHE A 39 24.77 -19.45 24.53
N VAL A 40 25.38 -18.72 25.46
CA VAL A 40 25.18 -17.28 25.62
C VAL A 40 25.62 -16.52 24.36
N LEU A 41 26.77 -16.87 23.77
CA LEU A 41 27.24 -16.26 22.52
C LEU A 41 26.29 -16.54 21.35
N LEU A 42 25.72 -17.74 21.26
CA LEU A 42 24.71 -18.06 20.24
C LEU A 42 23.43 -17.25 20.41
N LEU A 43 22.95 -17.09 21.66
CA LEU A 43 21.80 -16.24 21.97
C LEU A 43 22.06 -14.77 21.60
N PHE A 44 23.22 -14.23 21.97
CA PHE A 44 23.61 -12.87 21.60
C PHE A 44 23.73 -12.70 20.09
N GLY A 45 24.34 -13.67 19.39
CA GLY A 45 24.44 -13.67 17.93
C GLY A 45 23.07 -13.67 17.25
N TYR A 46 22.12 -14.46 17.76
CA TYR A 46 20.74 -14.51 17.24
C TYR A 46 19.98 -13.21 17.47
N ILE A 47 20.06 -12.63 18.68
CA ILE A 47 19.43 -11.34 19.00
C ILE A 47 20.03 -10.22 18.15
N PHE A 48 21.35 -10.20 18.00
CA PHE A 48 22.06 -9.21 17.18
C PHE A 48 21.67 -9.34 15.70
N TRP A 49 21.55 -10.57 15.19
CA TRP A 49 21.09 -10.82 13.82
C TRP A 49 19.69 -10.25 13.57
N GLN A 50 18.73 -10.52 14.46
CA GLN A 50 17.36 -9.99 14.31
C GLN A 50 17.33 -8.46 14.39
N ALA A 51 18.06 -7.86 15.32
CA ALA A 51 18.14 -6.40 15.45
C ALA A 51 18.78 -5.75 14.20
N PHE A 52 19.80 -6.37 13.64
CA PHE A 52 20.48 -5.90 12.44
C PHE A 52 19.59 -5.99 11.18
N ASP A 53 18.83 -7.09 11.05
CA ASP A 53 17.89 -7.28 9.92
C ASP A 53 16.73 -6.28 9.97
N LEU A 54 16.16 -6.05 11.16
CA LEU A 54 15.14 -5.01 11.37
C LEU A 54 15.66 -3.60 11.04
N TRP A 55 16.89 -3.28 11.45
CA TRP A 55 17.52 -1.99 11.16
C TRP A 55 17.78 -1.78 9.66
N LEU A 56 18.23 -2.82 8.94
CA LEU A 56 18.37 -2.79 7.49
C LEU A 56 17.02 -2.70 6.76
N GLY A 57 16.00 -3.39 7.27
CA GLY A 57 14.63 -3.34 6.76
C GLY A 57 14.04 -1.94 6.83
N GLN A 58 14.15 -1.28 7.99
CA GLN A 58 13.65 0.09 8.19
C GLN A 58 14.28 1.09 7.22
N ARG A 59 15.61 1.03 7.01
CA ARG A 59 16.29 1.92 6.04
C ARG A 59 15.84 1.72 4.59
N ARG A 60 15.45 0.51 4.20
CA ARG A 60 14.90 0.26 2.85
C ARG A 60 13.50 0.83 2.74
N VAL A 61 12.66 0.62 3.76
CA VAL A 61 11.29 1.17 3.81
C VAL A 61 11.33 2.70 3.79
N GLU A 62 12.22 3.33 4.55
CA GLU A 62 12.39 4.80 4.57
C GLU A 62 12.79 5.34 3.19
N ARG A 63 13.82 4.76 2.54
CA ARG A 63 14.23 5.18 1.20
C ARG A 63 13.13 5.01 0.17
N THR A 64 12.43 3.88 0.21
CA THR A 64 11.30 3.62 -0.68
C THR A 64 10.20 4.64 -0.42
N ALA A 65 9.83 4.89 0.84
CA ALA A 65 8.83 5.90 1.21
C ALA A 65 9.22 7.31 0.77
N GLU A 66 10.49 7.70 0.91
CA GLU A 66 10.99 8.99 0.43
C GLU A 66 10.92 9.11 -1.10
N MET A 67 11.26 8.05 -1.84
CA MET A 67 11.14 8.02 -3.29
C MET A 67 9.68 8.16 -3.72
N TRP A 68 8.74 7.47 -3.06
CA TRP A 68 7.30 7.61 -3.31
C TRP A 68 6.80 9.02 -3.02
N ARG A 69 7.19 9.61 -1.88
CA ARG A 69 6.82 10.99 -1.54
C ARG A 69 7.36 12.00 -2.55
N LYS A 70 8.61 11.83 -3.00
CA LYS A 70 9.19 12.70 -4.04
C LYS A 70 8.46 12.56 -5.37
N ALA A 71 8.17 11.32 -5.80
CA ALA A 71 7.42 11.08 -7.02
C ALA A 71 6.01 11.69 -6.95
N GLU A 72 5.32 11.55 -5.82
CA GLU A 72 4.00 12.15 -5.57
C GLU A 72 4.07 13.68 -5.57
N GLN A 73 5.09 14.27 -4.94
CA GLN A 73 5.32 15.71 -4.95
C GLN A 73 5.61 16.24 -6.35
N GLU A 74 6.50 15.57 -7.09
CA GLU A 74 6.83 15.93 -8.47
C GLU A 74 5.59 15.85 -9.37
N LEU A 75 4.82 14.76 -9.27
CA LEU A 75 3.56 14.61 -10.00
C LEU A 75 2.58 15.74 -9.65
N HIS A 76 2.40 16.03 -8.36
CA HIS A 76 1.52 17.12 -7.92
C HIS A 76 1.98 18.49 -8.46
N GLN A 77 3.29 18.76 -8.51
CA GLN A 77 3.82 19.98 -9.12
C GLN A 77 3.58 20.02 -10.63
N MET A 78 3.72 18.89 -11.33
CA MET A 78 3.41 18.81 -12.76
C MET A 78 1.92 19.04 -13.01
N GLN A 79 1.03 18.44 -12.20
CA GLN A 79 -0.42 18.64 -12.30
C GLN A 79 -0.83 20.11 -12.01
N LEU A 80 -0.15 20.78 -11.07
CA LEU A 80 -0.34 22.21 -10.80
C LEU A 80 0.11 23.11 -11.96
N ALA A 81 1.20 22.72 -12.64
CA ALA A 81 1.73 23.48 -13.77
C ALA A 81 0.98 23.20 -15.09
N ASP A 82 0.24 22.08 -15.16
CA ASP A 82 -0.54 21.70 -16.32
C ASP A 82 -1.79 22.56 -16.46
N THR A 83 -1.84 23.35 -17.53
CA THR A 83 -2.93 24.28 -17.85
C THR A 83 -3.75 23.82 -19.06
N TYR A 84 -3.50 22.62 -19.59
CA TYR A 84 -4.23 22.09 -20.74
C TYR A 84 -5.53 21.43 -20.29
N GLY A 85 -6.64 22.08 -20.60
CA GLY A 85 -7.99 21.60 -20.31
C GLY A 85 -8.95 22.77 -20.14
N GLY A 86 -10.24 22.44 -20.09
CA GLY A 86 -11.31 23.37 -19.80
C GLY A 86 -11.57 23.54 -18.30
N LYS A 87 -12.35 24.55 -17.96
CA LYS A 87 -12.89 24.78 -16.60
C LYS A 87 -14.03 23.82 -16.25
N THR A 88 -14.60 23.16 -17.27
CA THR A 88 -15.64 22.15 -17.11
C THR A 88 -15.27 20.87 -17.87
N PRO A 89 -15.82 19.70 -17.48
CA PRO A 89 -15.57 18.44 -18.19
C PRO A 89 -15.93 18.53 -19.69
N GLN A 90 -17.05 19.19 -20.00
CA GLN A 90 -17.53 19.36 -21.37
C GLN A 90 -16.63 20.26 -22.20
N GLU A 91 -16.03 21.28 -21.58
CA GLU A 91 -15.08 22.16 -22.25
C GLU A 91 -13.79 21.40 -22.60
N THR A 92 -13.24 20.61 -21.66
CA THR A 92 -12.07 19.74 -21.95
C THR A 92 -12.36 18.76 -23.08
N LEU A 93 -13.51 18.06 -23.02
CA LEU A 93 -13.86 17.09 -24.06
C LEU A 93 -14.01 17.76 -25.43
N ARG A 94 -14.62 18.94 -25.50
CA ARG A 94 -14.73 19.71 -26.75
C ARG A 94 -13.35 20.10 -27.28
N MET A 95 -12.46 20.61 -26.43
CA MET A 95 -11.10 20.97 -26.84
C MET A 95 -10.31 19.76 -27.35
N TYR A 96 -10.51 18.59 -26.74
CA TYR A 96 -9.96 17.33 -27.23
C TYR A 96 -10.48 16.97 -28.63
N ILE A 97 -11.80 16.94 -28.81
CA ILE A 97 -12.44 16.65 -30.10
C ILE A 97 -11.90 17.60 -31.18
N GLU A 98 -11.87 18.92 -30.90
CA GLU A 98 -11.37 19.92 -31.83
C GLU A 98 -9.89 19.72 -32.20
N ALA A 99 -9.05 19.26 -31.26
CA ALA A 99 -7.64 18.98 -31.55
C ALA A 99 -7.49 17.74 -32.44
N VAL A 100 -8.26 16.68 -32.19
CA VAL A 100 -8.26 15.47 -33.02
C VAL A 100 -8.79 15.77 -34.42
N GLU A 101 -9.87 16.54 -34.56
CA GLU A 101 -10.41 16.98 -35.85
C GLU A 101 -9.41 17.79 -36.68
N LYS A 102 -8.55 18.57 -36.01
CA LYS A 102 -7.48 19.35 -36.65
C LYS A 102 -6.20 18.53 -36.92
N GLY A 103 -6.16 17.27 -36.48
CA GLY A 103 -4.97 16.41 -36.55
C GLY A 103 -3.84 16.83 -35.61
N ASP A 104 -4.12 17.68 -34.61
CA ASP A 104 -3.15 18.10 -33.59
C ASP A 104 -3.14 17.09 -32.43
N TYR A 105 -2.59 15.91 -32.70
CA TYR A 105 -2.56 14.80 -31.75
C TYR A 105 -1.67 15.06 -30.54
N GLU A 106 -0.63 15.89 -30.71
CA GLU A 106 0.19 16.36 -29.59
C GLU A 106 -0.66 17.17 -28.61
N LEU A 107 -1.47 18.12 -29.12
CA LEU A 107 -2.40 18.87 -28.29
C LEU A 107 -3.51 17.98 -27.72
N ALA A 108 -4.08 17.08 -28.53
CA ALA A 108 -5.13 16.16 -28.08
C ALA A 108 -4.65 15.31 -26.89
N SER A 109 -3.44 14.76 -26.99
CA SER A 109 -2.84 13.95 -25.92
C SER A 109 -2.66 14.74 -24.62
N LYS A 110 -2.41 16.05 -24.69
CA LYS A 110 -2.27 16.90 -23.50
C LYS A 110 -3.57 17.08 -22.74
N TYR A 111 -4.75 16.78 -23.27
CA TYR A 111 -5.98 16.86 -22.47
C TYR A 111 -6.18 15.66 -21.55
N PHE A 112 -5.37 14.61 -21.70
CA PHE A 112 -5.35 13.49 -20.78
C PHE A 112 -4.48 13.76 -19.55
N VAL A 113 -4.72 12.96 -18.51
CA VAL A 113 -3.82 12.87 -17.35
C VAL A 113 -2.39 12.55 -17.79
N ILE A 114 -1.40 13.10 -17.08
CA ILE A 114 0.03 13.08 -17.46
C ILE A 114 0.52 11.66 -17.79
N GLU A 115 0.06 10.69 -17.02
CA GLU A 115 0.38 9.27 -17.12
C GLU A 115 -0.07 8.67 -18.47
N ASN A 116 -1.16 9.18 -19.05
CA ASN A 116 -1.79 8.63 -20.23
C ASN A 116 -1.40 9.37 -21.52
N GLN A 117 -0.91 10.62 -21.45
CA GLN A 117 -0.60 11.44 -22.63
C GLN A 117 0.28 10.71 -23.66
N LYS A 118 1.31 9.99 -23.21
CA LYS A 118 2.21 9.24 -24.10
C LYS A 118 1.50 8.08 -24.80
N SER A 119 0.65 7.36 -24.07
CA SER A 119 -0.12 6.24 -24.63
C SER A 119 -1.11 6.75 -25.67
N GLU A 120 -1.82 7.82 -25.33
CA GLU A 120 -2.81 8.46 -26.20
C GLU A 120 -2.18 8.98 -27.48
N LEU A 121 -1.05 9.70 -27.39
CA LEU A 121 -0.31 10.14 -28.56
C LEU A 121 0.08 8.96 -29.48
N GLY A 122 0.46 7.83 -28.88
CA GLY A 122 0.81 6.61 -29.61
C GLY A 122 -0.38 5.94 -30.31
N SER A 123 -1.60 6.10 -29.77
CA SER A 123 -2.82 5.48 -30.32
C SER A 123 -3.20 6.06 -31.69
N PHE A 124 -2.94 7.35 -31.92
CA PHE A 124 -3.27 8.03 -33.17
C PHE A 124 -2.45 7.52 -34.35
N ASN A 125 -1.22 7.04 -34.12
CA ASN A 125 -0.37 6.51 -35.20
C ASN A 125 -0.90 5.22 -35.84
N ASN A 126 -1.77 4.49 -35.13
CA ASN A 126 -2.33 3.21 -35.58
C ASN A 126 -3.81 3.30 -35.98
N SER A 127 -4.40 4.50 -35.92
CA SER A 127 -5.83 4.69 -36.16
C SER A 127 -6.09 5.14 -37.60
N SER A 128 -7.06 4.54 -38.28
CA SER A 128 -7.49 5.03 -39.59
C SER A 128 -8.37 6.28 -39.44
N GLU A 129 -8.42 7.12 -40.47
CA GLU A 129 -9.29 8.32 -40.46
C GLU A 129 -10.76 7.96 -40.25
N ALA A 130 -11.22 6.83 -40.81
CA ALA A 130 -12.59 6.34 -40.63
C ALA A 130 -12.87 5.92 -39.18
N ASP A 131 -11.91 5.27 -38.52
CA ASP A 131 -12.05 4.88 -37.11
C ASP A 131 -12.09 6.11 -36.20
N LEU A 132 -11.23 7.11 -36.47
CA LEU A 132 -11.22 8.38 -35.76
C LEU A 132 -12.53 9.14 -35.92
N GLN A 133 -13.09 9.20 -37.12
CA GLN A 133 -14.39 9.85 -37.35
C GLN A 133 -15.52 9.15 -36.58
N LYS A 134 -15.57 7.81 -36.60
CA LYS A 134 -16.56 7.05 -35.82
C LYS A 134 -16.40 7.30 -34.32
N PHE A 135 -15.16 7.37 -33.84
CA PHE A 135 -14.85 7.65 -32.46
C PHE A 135 -15.32 9.06 -32.05
N LEU A 136 -15.01 10.08 -32.85
CA LEU A 136 -15.46 11.47 -32.60
C LEU A 136 -16.99 11.59 -32.60
N GLU A 137 -17.69 10.84 -33.46
CA GLU A 137 -19.15 10.77 -33.45
C GLU A 137 -19.72 10.20 -32.14
N ILE A 138 -19.03 9.22 -31.54
CA ILE A 138 -19.40 8.68 -30.22
C ILE A 138 -19.17 9.77 -29.15
N LEU A 139 -18.01 10.43 -29.18
CA LEU A 139 -17.67 11.48 -28.21
C LEU A 139 -18.63 12.67 -28.26
N GLY A 140 -19.07 13.07 -29.47
CA GLY A 140 -20.03 14.15 -29.65
C GLY A 140 -21.42 13.87 -29.06
N ARG A 141 -21.74 12.61 -28.76
CA ARG A 141 -23.02 12.18 -28.15
C ARG A 141 -22.96 12.01 -26.63
N LEU A 142 -21.80 12.26 -26.03
CA LEU A 142 -21.61 12.13 -24.60
C LEU A 142 -22.42 13.18 -23.82
N VAL A 143 -23.10 12.72 -22.78
CA VAL A 143 -23.81 13.59 -21.83
C VAL A 143 -23.19 13.46 -20.45
N LEU A 144 -23.15 14.56 -19.69
CA LEU A 144 -22.66 14.53 -18.32
C LEU A 144 -23.58 13.63 -17.48
N VAL A 145 -22.98 12.69 -16.75
CA VAL A 145 -23.76 11.80 -15.92
C VAL A 145 -24.12 12.48 -14.60
N ASP A 146 -25.40 12.47 -14.25
CA ASP A 146 -25.87 12.91 -12.94
C ASP A 146 -25.38 11.95 -11.85
N LYS A 147 -24.39 12.40 -11.07
CA LYS A 147 -23.81 11.60 -9.99
C LYS A 147 -24.81 11.29 -8.90
N GLU A 148 -25.73 12.22 -8.59
CA GLU A 148 -26.72 11.97 -7.55
C GLU A 148 -27.69 10.89 -7.99
N GLN A 149 -28.14 10.93 -9.24
CA GLN A 149 -28.98 9.88 -9.79
C GLN A 149 -28.27 8.52 -9.75
N ARG A 150 -26.99 8.45 -10.17
CA ARG A 150 -26.21 7.21 -10.08
C ARG A 150 -26.05 6.69 -8.66
N LEU A 151 -25.84 7.57 -7.67
CA LEU A 151 -25.77 7.18 -6.27
C LEU A 151 -27.10 6.59 -5.79
N ARG A 152 -28.23 7.19 -6.17
CA ARG A 152 -29.57 6.67 -5.83
C ARG A 152 -29.83 5.31 -6.48
N GLU A 153 -29.41 5.12 -7.72
CA GLU A 153 -29.49 3.82 -8.41
C GLU A 153 -28.60 2.77 -7.73
N SER A 154 -27.37 3.15 -7.36
CA SER A 154 -26.44 2.28 -6.62
C SER A 154 -27.01 1.87 -5.25
N TYR A 155 -27.64 2.80 -4.53
CA TYR A 155 -28.36 2.52 -3.28
C TYR A 155 -29.45 1.46 -3.49
N LYS A 156 -30.32 1.65 -4.50
CA LYS A 156 -31.41 0.69 -4.79
C LYS A 156 -30.89 -0.70 -5.12
N ILE A 157 -29.80 -0.79 -5.89
CA ILE A 157 -29.13 -2.07 -6.20
C ILE A 157 -28.59 -2.71 -4.91
N SER A 158 -27.97 -1.92 -4.04
CA SER A 158 -27.40 -2.39 -2.78
C SER A 158 -28.47 -2.91 -1.82
N VAL A 159 -29.60 -2.21 -1.71
CA VAL A 159 -30.78 -2.68 -0.95
C VAL A 159 -31.32 -3.98 -1.55
N GLN A 160 -31.49 -4.05 -2.87
CA GLN A 160 -31.96 -5.26 -3.55
C GLN A 160 -31.04 -6.47 -3.34
N GLN A 161 -29.73 -6.24 -3.23
CA GLN A 161 -28.72 -7.27 -2.96
C GLN A 161 -28.60 -7.62 -1.47
N GLY A 162 -29.29 -6.89 -0.59
CA GLY A 162 -29.21 -7.07 0.87
C GLY A 162 -27.89 -6.58 1.48
N SER A 163 -27.11 -5.75 0.77
CA SER A 163 -25.89 -5.15 1.31
C SER A 163 -26.17 -3.92 2.17
N ILE A 164 -27.35 -3.31 2.00
CA ILE A 164 -27.85 -2.21 2.82
C ILE A 164 -29.22 -2.59 3.37
N ASP A 165 -29.42 -2.40 4.67
CA ASP A 165 -30.75 -2.46 5.29
C ASP A 165 -31.36 -1.06 5.29
N GLU A 166 -32.41 -0.87 4.47
CA GLU A 166 -33.10 0.41 4.31
C GLU A 166 -33.73 0.94 5.61
N ASN A 167 -33.94 0.09 6.61
CA ASN A 167 -34.44 0.52 7.93
C ASN A 167 -33.36 1.22 8.78
N TYR A 168 -32.08 1.01 8.45
CA TYR A 168 -30.95 1.56 9.19
C TYR A 168 -30.19 2.64 8.41
N TYR A 169 -30.25 2.60 7.08
CA TYR A 169 -29.51 3.52 6.24
C TYR A 169 -30.36 3.95 5.05
N THR A 170 -30.82 5.20 5.08
CA THR A 170 -31.73 5.76 4.08
C THR A 170 -31.00 6.16 2.80
N GLU A 171 -31.75 6.30 1.70
CA GLU A 171 -31.22 6.77 0.41
C GLU A 171 -30.57 8.16 0.55
N GLU A 172 -31.21 9.06 1.30
CA GLU A 172 -30.71 10.42 1.54
C GLU A 172 -29.39 10.41 2.32
N GLU A 173 -29.27 9.56 3.33
CA GLU A 173 -28.03 9.40 4.10
C GLU A 173 -26.92 8.83 3.23
N TYR A 174 -27.20 7.80 2.43
CA TYR A 174 -26.25 7.25 1.47
C TYR A 174 -25.73 8.30 0.50
N VAL A 175 -26.63 9.08 -0.12
CA VAL A 175 -26.27 10.15 -1.06
C VAL A 175 -25.48 11.25 -0.36
N ARG A 176 -25.90 11.67 0.83
CA ARG A 176 -25.21 12.72 1.61
C ARG A 176 -23.79 12.30 1.98
N ASP A 177 -23.64 11.09 2.51
CA ASP A 177 -22.35 10.61 3.00
C ASP A 177 -21.40 10.35 1.83
N SER A 178 -21.91 9.87 0.69
CA SER A 178 -21.14 9.73 -0.55
C SER A 178 -20.59 11.06 -1.07
N LYS A 179 -21.37 12.15 -0.96
CA LYS A 179 -20.92 13.50 -1.33
C LYS A 179 -19.84 14.06 -0.41
N ASN A 180 -19.76 13.56 0.83
CA ASN A 180 -18.76 13.99 1.80
C ASN A 180 -17.41 13.27 1.64
N VAL A 181 -17.32 12.30 0.71
CA VAL A 181 -16.07 11.62 0.40
C VAL A 181 -15.09 12.63 -0.23
N PRO A 182 -13.86 12.77 0.30
CA PRO A 182 -12.85 13.64 -0.30
C PRO A 182 -12.61 13.30 -1.78
N GLY A 183 -12.75 14.30 -2.66
CA GLY A 183 -12.56 14.13 -4.09
C GLY A 183 -13.85 13.87 -4.89
N PHE A 184 -15.02 13.77 -4.25
CA PHE A 184 -16.30 13.55 -4.94
C PHE A 184 -16.57 14.60 -6.03
N ASP A 185 -16.19 15.85 -5.80
CA ASP A 185 -16.34 16.98 -6.74
C ASP A 185 -15.22 17.09 -7.77
N LYS A 186 -14.13 16.31 -7.60
CA LYS A 186 -12.96 16.31 -8.48
C LYS A 186 -13.03 15.29 -9.59
N GLU A 187 -14.12 14.56 -9.70
CA GLU A 187 -14.33 13.57 -10.75
C GLU A 187 -15.58 13.95 -11.55
N ALA A 188 -15.66 13.49 -12.79
CA ALA A 188 -16.85 13.56 -13.60
C ALA A 188 -16.85 12.37 -14.55
N SER A 189 -18.03 11.88 -14.92
CA SER A 189 -18.13 11.00 -16.06
C SER A 189 -19.12 11.57 -17.05
N MET A 190 -18.85 11.31 -18.32
CA MET A 190 -19.80 11.50 -19.39
C MET A 190 -20.09 10.15 -20.01
N SER A 191 -21.32 9.88 -20.41
CA SER A 191 -21.66 8.61 -21.05
C SER A 191 -22.60 8.74 -22.23
N THR A 192 -22.60 7.72 -23.08
CA THR A 192 -23.56 7.54 -24.16
C THR A 192 -23.76 6.05 -24.43
N LYS A 193 -24.82 5.70 -25.17
CA LYS A 193 -25.08 4.31 -25.56
C LYS A 193 -24.68 4.06 -27.00
N VAL A 194 -23.85 3.04 -27.20
CA VAL A 194 -23.41 2.57 -28.52
C VAL A 194 -23.82 1.10 -28.62
N GLU A 195 -24.76 0.79 -29.52
CA GLU A 195 -25.23 -0.58 -29.74
C GLU A 195 -25.74 -1.29 -28.47
N GLY A 196 -26.26 -0.52 -27.51
CA GLY A 196 -26.77 -1.02 -26.23
C GLY A 196 -25.71 -1.16 -25.13
N LEU A 197 -24.43 -0.89 -25.43
CA LEU A 197 -23.35 -0.81 -24.45
C LEU A 197 -23.13 0.63 -24.01
N ASP A 198 -22.79 0.83 -22.74
CA ASP A 198 -22.43 2.13 -22.21
C ASP A 198 -20.98 2.45 -22.58
N PHE A 199 -20.78 3.56 -23.27
CA PHE A 199 -19.48 4.17 -23.50
C PHE A 199 -19.31 5.32 -22.52
N ILE A 200 -18.22 5.31 -21.73
CA ILE A 200 -18.03 6.21 -20.60
C ILE A 200 -16.66 6.87 -20.72
N VAL A 201 -16.63 8.19 -20.57
CA VAL A 201 -15.40 8.97 -20.42
C VAL A 201 -15.34 9.49 -19.00
N ASN A 202 -14.25 9.17 -18.29
CA ASN A 202 -13.99 9.69 -16.95
C ASN A 202 -13.01 10.86 -17.03
N LEU A 203 -13.31 11.89 -16.23
CA LEU A 203 -12.52 13.10 -16.16
C LEU A 203 -12.22 13.43 -14.70
N VAL A 204 -11.05 14.01 -14.47
CA VAL A 204 -10.57 14.42 -13.16
C VAL A 204 -10.18 15.90 -13.17
N LEU A 205 -10.51 16.61 -12.09
CA LEU A 205 -10.14 18.00 -11.87
C LEU A 205 -8.72 18.05 -11.29
N TYR A 206 -7.80 18.62 -12.05
CA TYR A 206 -6.43 18.83 -11.58
C TYR A 206 -6.35 19.96 -10.56
N PRO A 207 -5.33 19.95 -9.69
CA PRO A 207 -5.05 21.05 -8.76
C PRO A 207 -4.90 22.43 -9.43
N SER A 208 -4.51 22.47 -10.71
CA SER A 208 -4.44 23.68 -11.52
C SER A 208 -5.81 24.27 -11.89
N GLY A 209 -6.90 23.54 -11.64
CA GLY A 209 -8.27 23.98 -11.90
C GLY A 209 -8.78 23.65 -13.31
N VAL A 210 -8.05 22.84 -14.07
CA VAL A 210 -8.51 22.32 -15.37
C VAL A 210 -8.96 20.86 -15.25
N TRP A 211 -9.96 20.48 -16.05
CA TRP A 211 -10.39 19.10 -16.17
C TRP A 211 -9.52 18.35 -17.17
N LYS A 212 -9.19 17.10 -16.84
CA LYS A 212 -8.39 16.18 -17.66
C LYS A 212 -9.16 14.91 -17.93
N ILE A 213 -8.93 14.30 -19.08
CA ILE A 213 -9.46 12.98 -19.39
C ILE A 213 -8.59 11.93 -18.68
N GLU A 214 -9.21 11.12 -17.84
CA GLU A 214 -8.54 10.02 -17.17
C GLU A 214 -8.57 8.77 -18.03
N GLU A 215 -9.76 8.38 -18.50
CA GLU A 215 -9.98 7.18 -19.30
C GLU A 215 -11.21 7.32 -20.20
N MET A 216 -11.24 6.50 -21.27
CA MET A 216 -12.32 6.39 -22.26
C MET A 216 -12.57 4.94 -22.64
#